data_AF-A0AAU5IW91-F1
#
_entry.id   AF-A0AAU5IW91-F1
#
_cell.length_a   1.000
_cell.length_b   1.000
_cell.length_c   1.000
_cell.angle_alpha   90.00
_cell.angle_beta   90.00
_cell.angle_gamma   90.00
#
_symmetry.space_group_name_H-M   'P 1'
#
loop_
_entity.id
_entity.type
_entity.pdbx_description
1 polymer ?
#
loop_
_entity_poly.entity_id
_entity_poly.type
_entity_poly.pdbx_seq_one_letter_code
_entity_poly.pdbx_strand_id
1 'polypeptide(L)'
;MRSVVPNGPVDERRFRPNLLVRTPPGTPPFVEDERFGNKARIGNALCVEFVRSSERCVTINEAQQDLPHSPSALRAITHAHNTSKTAPPTRGPGPPLSLHTARPHLCGAAGRTRPTPGTTQLKSPHPSR
;
A
#
# COMPACT_ATOMS: atom_id res chain seq x y z
N MET A 1 7.76 -3.46 1.71
CA MET A 1 8.31 -3.84 0.39
C MET A 1 9.79 -4.20 0.47
N ARG A 2 10.71 -3.31 0.88
CA ARG A 2 12.13 -3.67 1.04
C ARG A 2 12.41 -4.83 2.01
N SER A 3 11.56 -5.02 3.03
CA SER A 3 11.67 -6.15 3.97
C SER A 3 11.40 -7.52 3.34
N VAL A 4 10.60 -7.60 2.27
CA VAL A 4 10.25 -8.87 1.59
C VAL A 4 11.12 -9.17 0.38
N VAL A 5 11.83 -8.16 -0.12
CA VAL A 5 12.88 -8.34 -1.13
C VAL A 5 14.14 -7.59 -0.65
N PRO A 6 14.81 -8.09 0.41
CA PRO A 6 16.01 -7.45 0.93
C PRO A 6 17.08 -7.39 -0.16
N ASN A 7 17.71 -6.23 -0.35
CA ASN A 7 18.76 -5.99 -1.34
C ASN A 7 18.36 -6.28 -2.81
N GLY A 8 17.07 -6.52 -3.08
CA GLY A 8 16.59 -6.74 -4.45
C GLY A 8 16.19 -5.44 -5.15
N PRO A 9 15.76 -5.54 -6.42
CA PRO A 9 15.46 -4.38 -7.27
C PRO A 9 14.24 -3.55 -6.84
N VAL A 10 13.57 -3.93 -5.74
CA VAL A 10 12.27 -3.39 -5.34
C VAL A 10 12.46 -2.21 -4.40
N ASP A 11 12.04 -1.03 -4.87
CA ASP A 11 12.02 0.23 -4.13
C ASP A 11 10.61 0.83 -4.19
N GLU A 12 10.07 1.30 -3.06
CA GLU A 12 8.74 1.90 -2.96
C GLU A 12 8.49 3.04 -3.96
N ARG A 13 9.54 3.75 -4.40
CA ARG A 13 9.45 4.85 -5.39
C ARG A 13 9.08 4.36 -6.80
N ARG A 14 9.39 3.11 -7.15
CA ARG A 14 9.02 2.48 -8.44
C ARG A 14 7.51 2.38 -8.62
N PHE A 15 6.78 2.27 -7.51
CA PHE A 15 5.33 2.08 -7.50
C PHE A 15 4.54 3.37 -7.66
N ARG A 16 5.23 4.52 -7.76
CA ARG A 16 4.67 5.87 -7.92
C ARG A 16 3.47 6.14 -7.00
N PRO A 17 3.58 5.88 -5.67
CA PRO A 17 2.52 6.20 -4.74
C PRO A 17 2.21 7.69 -4.71
N ASN A 18 0.93 8.01 -4.54
CA ASN A 18 0.51 9.27 -3.95
C ASN A 18 0.62 9.23 -2.42
N LEU A 19 0.45 8.04 -1.81
CA LEU A 19 0.49 7.83 -0.37
C LEU A 19 1.43 6.67 -0.03
N LEU A 20 2.45 6.93 0.79
CA LEU A 20 3.31 5.93 1.38
C LEU A 20 3.03 5.81 2.87
N VAL A 21 2.60 4.63 3.30
CA VAL A 21 2.22 4.36 4.69
C VAL A 21 3.30 3.50 5.34
N ARG A 22 3.86 3.96 6.46
CA ARG A 22 4.74 3.14 7.30
C ARG A 22 3.89 2.33 8.26
N THR A 23 4.08 1.02 8.25
CA THR A 23 3.42 0.11 9.19
C THR A 23 4.28 -0.10 10.44
N PRO A 24 3.67 -0.32 11.62
CA PRO A 24 4.41 -0.67 12.82
C PRO A 24 5.28 -1.93 12.64
N PRO A 25 6.39 -2.09 13.39
CA PRO A 25 7.18 -3.31 13.38
C PRO A 25 6.31 -4.55 13.66
N GLY A 26 6.60 -5.67 13.00
CA GLY A 26 5.82 -6.90 13.11
C GLY A 26 4.53 -6.94 12.27
N THR A 27 4.19 -5.86 11.56
CA THR A 27 3.06 -5.89 10.63
C THR A 27 3.38 -6.84 9.45
N PRO A 28 2.48 -7.78 9.11
CA PRO A 28 2.67 -8.65 7.95
C PRO A 28 2.91 -7.84 6.68
N PRO A 29 3.76 -8.34 5.75
CA PRO A 29 3.88 -7.72 4.46
C PRO A 29 2.56 -7.81 3.70
N PHE A 30 2.31 -6.83 2.83
CA PHE A 30 1.10 -6.78 2.02
C PHE A 30 -0.21 -6.70 2.81
N VAL A 31 -0.16 -6.25 4.07
CA VAL A 31 -1.32 -6.00 4.94
C VAL A 31 -2.38 -5.12 4.27
N GLU A 32 -1.97 -4.31 3.30
CA GLU A 32 -2.87 -3.48 2.54
C GLU A 32 -3.93 -4.32 1.78
N ASP A 33 -3.66 -5.56 1.36
CA ASP A 33 -4.65 -6.44 0.69
C ASP A 33 -5.90 -6.71 1.55
N GLU A 34 -5.78 -6.62 2.87
CA GLU A 34 -6.88 -6.83 3.82
C GLU A 34 -7.64 -5.53 4.14
N ARG A 35 -7.20 -4.39 3.57
CA ARG A 35 -7.74 -3.07 3.91
C ARG A 35 -8.84 -2.59 2.98
N PHE A 36 -9.25 -3.36 1.97
CA PHE A 36 -10.36 -2.99 1.09
C PHE A 36 -11.65 -2.71 1.87
N GLY A 37 -12.36 -1.65 1.47
CA GLY A 37 -13.58 -1.19 2.15
C GLY A 37 -13.32 -0.44 3.47
N ASN A 38 -12.08 -0.42 3.97
CA ASN A 38 -11.74 0.38 5.14
C ASN A 38 -11.46 1.84 4.77
N LYS A 39 -11.62 2.71 5.77
CA LYS A 39 -11.27 4.13 5.69
C LYS A 39 -10.07 4.43 6.59
N ALA A 40 -9.10 5.14 6.05
CA ALA A 40 -8.02 5.75 6.81
C ALA A 40 -8.27 7.25 6.96
N ARG A 41 -7.89 7.80 8.11
CA ARG A 41 -7.91 9.23 8.36
C ARG A 41 -6.48 9.76 8.38
N ILE A 42 -6.24 10.82 7.62
CA ILE A 42 -4.95 11.52 7.54
C ILE A 42 -5.14 12.91 8.14
N GLY A 43 -4.49 13.14 9.29
CA GLY A 43 -4.72 14.35 10.08
C GLY A 43 -6.18 14.46 10.54
N ASN A 44 -6.74 15.68 10.51
CA ASN A 44 -8.07 15.94 11.04
C ASN A 44 -9.19 16.04 10.00
N ALA A 45 -8.84 16.27 8.73
CA ALA A 45 -9.82 16.63 7.71
C ALA A 45 -9.85 15.65 6.52
N LEU A 46 -8.79 14.87 6.29
CA LEU A 46 -8.71 14.01 5.11
C LEU A 46 -9.08 12.57 5.47
N CYS A 47 -10.11 12.06 4.81
CA CYS A 47 -10.52 10.68 4.86
C CYS A 47 -10.20 10.03 3.51
N VAL A 48 -9.61 8.84 3.55
CA VAL A 48 -9.22 8.07 2.37
C VAL A 48 -9.89 6.70 2.45
N GLU A 49 -10.61 6.34 1.41
CA GLU A 49 -11.18 5.00 1.28
C GLU A 49 -10.29 4.13 0.38
N PHE A 50 -10.05 2.90 0.83
CA PHE A 50 -9.31 1.88 0.11
C PHE A 50 -10.26 1.09 -0.79
N VAL A 51 -10.34 1.49 -2.06
CA VAL A 51 -11.42 1.01 -2.95
C VAL A 51 -11.04 -0.25 -3.71
N ARG A 52 -9.79 -0.37 -4.14
CA ARG A 52 -9.29 -1.53 -4.91
C ARG A 52 -7.76 -1.63 -4.87
N SER A 53 -7.26 -2.82 -5.19
CA SER A 53 -5.84 -3.04 -5.45
C SER A 53 -5.44 -2.27 -6.70
N SER A 54 -4.21 -1.75 -6.74
CA SER A 54 -3.63 -1.25 -7.99
C SER A 54 -2.83 -2.37 -8.64
N GLU A 55 -3.21 -2.74 -9.85
CA GLU A 55 -2.47 -3.68 -10.68
C GLU A 55 -1.09 -3.12 -11.02
N ARG A 56 -0.09 -4.01 -11.07
CA ARG A 56 1.28 -3.66 -11.43
C ARG A 56 1.62 -4.20 -12.80
N CYS A 57 2.10 -3.31 -13.65
CA CYS A 57 2.60 -3.64 -14.96
C CYS A 57 4.11 -3.43 -15.02
N VAL A 58 4.68 -3.77 -16.18
CA VAL A 58 6.11 -3.67 -16.46
C VAL A 58 6.71 -2.29 -16.20
N THR A 59 5.90 -1.23 -16.17
CA THR A 59 6.36 0.15 -15.91
C THR A 59 7.19 0.29 -14.64
N ILE A 60 7.00 -0.55 -13.62
CA ILE A 60 7.83 -0.49 -12.39
C ILE A 60 9.29 -0.95 -12.62
N ASN A 61 9.58 -1.63 -13.73
CA ASN A 61 10.93 -2.00 -14.13
C ASN A 61 11.72 -0.80 -14.68
N GLU A 62 11.05 0.26 -15.12
CA GLU A 62 11.70 1.36 -15.80
C GLU A 62 12.64 2.16 -14.90
N ALA A 63 13.60 2.84 -15.54
CA ALA A 63 14.46 3.79 -14.84
C ALA A 63 13.65 4.99 -14.33
N GLN A 64 14.04 5.49 -13.16
CA GLN A 64 13.55 6.73 -12.56
C GLN A 64 14.77 7.53 -12.08
N GLN A 65 14.57 8.79 -11.68
CA GLN A 65 15.65 9.75 -11.33
C GLN A 65 16.87 9.11 -10.61
N ASP A 66 16.64 8.38 -9.51
CA ASP A 66 17.73 7.74 -8.73
C ASP A 66 17.66 6.21 -8.73
N LEU A 67 16.96 5.62 -9.72
CA LEU A 67 16.71 4.19 -9.78
C LEU A 67 16.96 3.70 -11.20
N PRO A 68 18.03 2.91 -11.46
CA PRO A 68 18.28 2.40 -12.79
C PRO A 68 17.17 1.45 -13.25
N HIS A 69 17.10 1.19 -14.56
CA HIS A 69 16.19 0.17 -15.11
C HIS A 69 16.48 -1.18 -14.44
N SER A 70 15.41 -1.92 -14.12
CA SER A 70 15.49 -3.20 -13.45
C SER A 70 14.45 -4.18 -14.02
N PRO A 71 14.85 -5.10 -14.92
CA PRO A 71 13.92 -5.97 -15.63
C PRO A 71 13.24 -7.01 -14.71
N SER A 72 13.79 -7.23 -13.52
CA SER A 72 13.29 -8.21 -12.56
C SER A 72 12.44 -7.62 -11.44
N ALA A 73 12.19 -6.29 -11.41
CA ALA A 73 11.48 -5.66 -10.30
C ALA A 73 10.04 -6.18 -10.16
N LEU A 74 9.29 -6.23 -11.26
CA LEU A 74 7.95 -6.82 -11.31
C LEU A 74 7.95 -8.30 -10.93
N ARG A 75 8.89 -9.08 -11.46
CA ARG A 75 8.99 -10.51 -11.15
C ARG A 75 9.26 -10.73 -9.65
N ALA A 76 10.21 -10.00 -9.09
CA ALA A 76 10.62 -10.15 -7.69
C ALA A 76 9.48 -9.81 -6.73
N ILE A 77 8.78 -8.70 -6.96
CA ILE A 77 7.67 -8.31 -6.08
C ILE A 77 6.48 -9.25 -6.24
N THR A 78 6.22 -9.74 -7.46
CA THR A 78 5.20 -10.77 -7.71
C THR A 78 5.48 -12.07 -7.00
N HIS A 79 6.71 -12.55 -7.07
CA HIS A 79 7.10 -13.74 -6.35
C HIS A 79 6.89 -13.57 -4.84
N ALA A 80 7.41 -12.47 -4.27
CA ALA A 80 7.30 -12.20 -2.83
C ALA A 80 5.84 -12.16 -2.34
N HIS A 81 4.96 -11.52 -3.11
CA HIS A 81 3.54 -11.42 -2.76
C HIS A 81 2.81 -12.75 -2.83
N ASN A 82 3.03 -13.53 -3.89
CA ASN A 82 2.45 -14.86 -3.99
C ASN A 82 2.93 -15.79 -2.86
N THR A 83 4.20 -15.70 -2.46
CA THR A 83 4.73 -16.51 -1.35
C THR A 83 4.29 -16.05 0.03
N SER A 84 3.91 -14.77 0.18
CA SER A 84 3.39 -14.25 1.45
C SER A 84 1.93 -14.60 1.71
N LYS A 85 1.18 -14.98 0.66
CA LYS A 85 -0.21 -15.44 0.77
C LYS A 85 -0.25 -16.91 1.17
N THR A 86 -0.42 -17.19 2.46
CA THR A 86 -0.87 -18.51 2.95
C THR A 86 -2.41 -18.61 2.85
N ALA A 87 -2.96 -18.46 1.64
CA ALA A 87 -4.35 -18.79 1.30
C ALA A 87 -4.46 -18.91 -0.24
N PRO A 88 -5.23 -19.86 -0.80
CA PRO A 88 -5.27 -20.08 -2.23
C PRO A 88 -5.80 -18.84 -2.98
N PRO A 89 -5.27 -18.54 -4.18
CA PRO A 89 -5.72 -17.41 -4.96
C PRO A 89 -7.19 -17.59 -5.37
N THR A 90 -8.03 -16.61 -5.06
CA THR A 90 -9.35 -16.50 -5.68
C THR A 90 -9.15 -16.33 -7.19
N ARG A 91 -9.69 -17.26 -7.99
CA ARG A 91 -9.52 -17.38 -9.45
C ARG A 91 -9.71 -16.03 -10.19
N GLY A 92 -8.64 -15.53 -10.80
CA GLY A 92 -8.61 -14.43 -11.78
C GLY A 92 -7.19 -14.28 -12.37
N PRO A 93 -7.02 -13.84 -13.64
CA PRO A 93 -5.71 -13.85 -14.29
C PRO A 93 -4.89 -12.63 -13.86
N GLY A 94 -3.91 -12.84 -12.98
CA GLY A 94 -2.86 -11.87 -12.65
C GLY A 94 -2.70 -11.63 -11.14
N PRO A 95 -1.46 -11.63 -10.60
CA PRO A 95 -1.24 -11.39 -9.17
C PRO A 95 -1.38 -9.88 -8.84
N PRO A 96 -2.31 -9.49 -7.94
CA PRO A 96 -2.53 -8.09 -7.56
C PRO A 96 -1.47 -7.64 -6.56
N LEU A 97 -0.79 -6.52 -6.76
CA LEU A 97 0.36 -6.14 -5.93
C LEU A 97 0.27 -4.71 -5.41
N SER A 98 -0.11 -4.57 -4.15
CA SER A 98 -0.93 -3.46 -3.71
C SER A 98 -0.17 -2.20 -3.27
N LEU A 99 -0.43 -1.10 -3.99
CA LEU A 99 -0.75 0.21 -3.41
C LEU A 99 -2.22 0.42 -3.77
N HIS A 100 -2.99 1.09 -2.94
CA HIS A 100 -4.42 1.21 -3.18
C HIS A 100 -4.77 2.41 -4.05
N THR A 101 -5.80 2.27 -4.88
CA THR A 101 -6.52 3.46 -5.36
C THR A 101 -7.26 4.05 -4.17
N ALA A 102 -6.76 5.18 -3.70
CA ALA A 102 -7.31 5.97 -2.61
C ALA A 102 -8.34 6.96 -3.16
N ARG A 103 -9.57 6.95 -2.63
CA ARG A 103 -10.54 8.03 -2.89
C ARG A 103 -10.49 9.05 -1.75
N PRO A 104 -9.90 10.25 -1.96
CA PRO A 104 -9.90 11.29 -0.96
C PRO A 104 -11.30 11.92 -0.84
N HIS A 105 -11.73 12.18 0.39
CA HIS A 105 -12.89 13.01 0.69
C HIS A 105 -12.64 13.78 1.99
N LEU A 106 -13.30 14.92 2.16
CA LEU A 106 -13.32 15.63 3.43
C LEU A 106 -14.09 14.78 4.44
N CYS A 107 -13.51 14.59 5.63
CA CYS A 107 -14.24 14.00 6.74
C CYS A 107 -15.37 14.96 7.11
N GLY A 108 -16.62 14.53 6.96
CA GLY A 108 -17.78 15.34 7.35
C GLY A 108 -17.67 15.76 8.82
N ALA A 109 -17.97 17.02 9.12
CA ALA A 109 -18.08 17.51 10.49
C ALA A 109 -19.02 16.60 11.28
N ALA A 110 -18.60 16.22 12.49
CA ALA A 110 -19.21 15.19 13.32
C ALA A 110 -20.75 15.24 13.41
N GLY A 111 -21.44 14.49 12.56
CA GLY A 111 -22.72 13.90 12.90
C GLY A 111 -22.44 12.55 13.54
N ARG A 112 -22.50 12.49 14.87
CA ARG A 112 -22.31 11.31 15.74
C ARG A 112 -22.41 9.96 15.00
N THR A 113 -21.31 9.49 14.42
CA THR A 113 -21.19 8.10 13.96
C THR A 113 -20.35 7.37 14.99
N ARG A 114 -21.04 6.44 15.66
CA ARG A 114 -20.50 5.39 16.53
C ARG A 114 -19.17 4.87 15.97
N PRO A 115 -18.12 4.70 16.80
CA PRO A 115 -16.85 4.18 16.32
C PRO A 115 -17.08 2.80 15.70
N THR A 116 -16.91 2.70 14.38
CA THR A 116 -16.79 1.40 13.72
C THR A 116 -15.44 0.79 14.10
N PRO A 117 -15.41 -0.48 14.53
CA PRO A 117 -14.15 -1.16 14.80
C PRO A 117 -13.38 -1.25 13.47
N GLY A 118 -12.21 -0.61 13.38
CA GLY A 118 -11.37 -0.65 12.18
C GLY A 118 -10.65 0.66 11.82
N THR A 119 -11.02 1.79 12.43
CA THR A 119 -10.34 3.08 12.15
C THR A 119 -8.92 3.07 12.71
N THR A 120 -7.94 2.79 11.84
CA THR A 120 -6.51 2.88 12.19
C THR A 120 -6.06 4.32 12.00
N GLN A 121 -5.74 5.01 13.10
CA GLN A 121 -5.17 6.35 13.08
C GLN A 121 -3.74 6.30 12.55
N LEU A 122 -3.47 6.93 11.40
CA LEU A 122 -2.11 7.07 10.91
C LEU A 122 -1.49 8.33 11.54
N LYS A 123 -0.73 8.13 12.63
CA LYS A 123 -0.07 9.22 13.35
C LYS A 123 1.20 9.64 12.59
N SER A 124 1.18 10.82 11.97
CA SER A 124 2.37 11.44 11.39
C SER A 124 3.38 11.80 12.50
N PRO A 125 4.69 11.54 12.34
CA PRO A 125 5.69 12.09 13.24
C PRO A 125 5.83 13.58 12.94
N HIS A 126 5.51 14.41 13.93
CA HIS A 126 5.89 15.82 13.92
C HIS A 126 7.41 15.89 14.10
N PRO A 127 8.17 16.64 13.28
CA PRO A 127 9.54 16.96 13.62
C PRO A 127 9.51 17.95 14.79
N SER A 128 10.01 17.52 15.93
CA SER A 128 10.39 18.43 17.02
C SER A 128 11.49 19.35 16.52
N ARG A 129 11.30 20.61 16.90
CA ARG A 129 12.02 21.83 16.53
C ARG A 129 13.51 21.79 16.80
#